data_AF-A0A6I2V333-F1
#
_entry.id   AF-A0A6I2V333-F1
#
_cell.length_a   1.000
_cell.length_b   1.000
_cell.length_c   1.000
_cell.angle_alpha   90.00
_cell.angle_beta   90.00
_cell.angle_gamma   90.00
#
_symmetry.space_group_name_H-M   'P 1'
#
loop_
_entity.id
_entity.type
_entity.pdbx_description
1 polymer ?
#
loop_
_entity_poly.entity_id
_entity_poly.type
_entity_poly.pdbx_seq_one_letter_code
_entity_poly.pdbx_strand_id
1 'polypeptide(L)' 'MKQVEVRYSFNEGQWSAETDEFGIGYSHPEFNLAKEVITKSVYFFYENEDIEIIEKITPLQSQAVI' A
#
# COMPACT_ATOMS: atom_id res chain seq x y z
N MET A 1 -4.49 -18.28 -7.65
CA MET A 1 -3.76 -17.29 -6.86
C MET A 1 -3.07 -16.25 -7.72
N LYS A 2 -3.63 -15.03 -7.73
CA LYS A 2 -3.04 -13.83 -8.33
C LYS A 2 -2.21 -13.11 -7.27
N GLN A 3 -1.01 -12.68 -7.61
CA GLN A 3 -0.18 -11.91 -6.68
C GLN A 3 -0.47 -10.42 -6.86
N VAL A 4 -0.76 -9.74 -5.75
CA VAL A 4 -0.99 -8.30 -5.71
C VAL A 4 0.09 -7.68 -4.85
N GLU A 5 0.99 -6.92 -5.48
CA GLU A 5 2.01 -6.18 -4.76
C GLU A 5 1.42 -4.88 -4.21
N VAL A 6 1.55 -4.67 -2.90
CA VAL A 6 1.13 -3.44 -2.21
C VAL A 6 2.39 -2.72 -1.74
N ARG A 7 2.67 -1.57 -2.37
CA ARG A 7 3.84 -0.74 -2.10
C ARG A 7 3.46 0.38 -1.14
N TYR A 8 3.83 0.23 0.12
CA TYR A 8 3.67 1.27 1.14
C TYR A 8 4.74 2.35 0.98
N SER A 9 4.33 3.60 1.15
CA SER A 9 5.21 4.77 1.19
C SER A 9 4.83 5.70 2.32
N PHE A 10 5.81 6.37 2.93
CA PHE A 10 5.60 7.37 3.97
C PHE A 10 6.01 8.74 3.45
N ASN A 11 5.04 9.62 3.22
CA ASN A 11 5.24 10.95 2.67
C ASN A 11 4.50 11.97 3.52
N GLU A 12 5.13 13.12 3.80
CA GLU A 12 4.51 14.24 4.52
C GLU A 12 3.85 13.84 5.87
N GLY A 13 4.42 12.85 6.56
CA GLY A 13 3.90 12.38 7.84
C GLY A 13 2.75 11.37 7.73
N GLN A 14 2.45 10.86 6.53
CA GLN A 14 1.37 9.90 6.30
C GLN A 14 1.85 8.67 5.51
N TRP A 15 1.40 7.50 5.95
CA TRP A 15 1.51 6.26 5.19
C TRP A 15 0.43 6.18 4.14
N SER A 16 0.79 5.77 2.93
CA SER A 16 -0.11 5.46 1.83
C SER A 16 0.38 4.21 1.12
N ALA A 17 -0.42 3.66 0.19
CA ALA A 17 0.04 2.58 -0.67
C ALA A 17 -0.52 2.65 -2.08
N GLU A 18 0.16 1.95 -2.98
CA GLU A 18 -0.26 1.72 -4.36
C GLU A 18 -0.11 0.24 -4.72
N THR A 19 -0.89 -0.21 -5.70
CA THR A 19 -0.69 -1.51 -6.34
C THR A 19 -0.27 -1.32 -7.79
N ASP A 20 0.07 -2.40 -8.48
CA ASP A 20 0.41 -2.34 -9.91
C ASP A 20 -0.80 -1.98 -10.80
N GLU A 21 -2.02 -2.20 -10.31
CA GLU A 21 -3.25 -2.00 -11.10
C GLU A 21 -4.03 -0.74 -10.69
N PHE A 22 -3.91 -0.28 -9.44
CA PHE A 22 -4.64 0.88 -8.94
C PHE A 22 -3.94 1.57 -7.76
N GLY A 23 -4.16 2.87 -7.65
CA GLY A 23 -3.78 3.64 -6.45
C GLY A 23 -4.79 3.44 -5.33
N ILE A 24 -4.33 3.44 -4.07
CA ILE A 24 -5.21 3.35 -2.90
C ILE A 24 -5.31 4.75 -2.28
N GLY A 25 -6.47 5.38 -2.42
CA GLY A 25 -6.75 6.73 -1.94
C GLY A 25 -6.94 6.86 -0.43
N TYR A 26 -6.16 6.12 0.37
CA TYR A 26 -6.16 6.19 1.82
C TYR A 26 -4.75 6.50 2.31
N SER A 27 -4.66 7.45 3.26
CA SER A 27 -3.42 7.77 3.94
C SER A 27 -3.63 8.00 5.43
N HIS A 28 -2.67 7.59 6.25
CA HIS A 28 -2.76 7.70 7.71
C HIS A 28 -1.37 7.81 8.38
N PRO A 29 -1.16 8.62 9.43
CA PRO A 29 0.13 8.72 10.12
C PRO A 29 0.59 7.42 10.78
N GLU A 30 -0.33 6.59 11.25
CA GLU A 30 -0.03 5.30 11.87
C GLU A 30 -0.01 4.16 10.84
N PHE A 31 1.14 3.47 10.73
CA PHE A 31 1.35 2.39 9.76
C PHE A 31 0.34 1.24 9.89
N ASN A 32 0.07 0.78 11.11
CA ASN A 32 -0.81 -0.38 11.32
C ASN A 32 -2.25 -0.08 10.86
N LEU A 33 -2.74 1.14 11.08
CA LEU A 33 -4.06 1.54 10.62
C LEU A 33 -4.09 1.75 9.11
N ALA A 34 -3.04 2.39 8.55
CA ALA A 34 -2.82 2.47 7.10
C ALA A 34 -2.93 1.09 6.45
N LYS A 35 -2.11 0.16 6.94
CA LYS A 35 -2.06 -1.22 6.47
C LYS A 35 -3.42 -1.92 6.52
N GLU A 36 -4.12 -1.88 7.64
CA GLU A 36 -5.41 -2.56 7.79
C GLU A 36 -6.44 -2.08 6.74
N VAL A 37 -6.58 -0.77 6.58
CA VAL A 37 -7.57 -0.18 5.66
C VAL A 37 -7.16 -0.43 4.20
N ILE A 38 -5.87 -0.30 3.90
CA ILE A 38 -5.29 -0.59 2.57
C ILE A 38 -5.54 -2.06 2.20
N THR A 39 -5.22 -3.00 3.09
CA THR A 39 -5.43 -4.43 2.86
C THR A 39 -6.91 -4.76 2.63
N LYS A 40 -7.82 -4.19 3.42
CA LYS A 40 -9.27 -4.37 3.21
C LYS A 40 -9.73 -3.83 1.86
N SER A 41 -9.18 -2.70 1.44
CA SER A 41 -9.51 -2.09 0.13
C SER A 41 -9.05 -2.97 -1.02
N VAL A 42 -7.87 -3.60 -0.91
CA VAL A 42 -7.36 -4.56 -1.90
C VAL A 42 -8.26 -5.79 -1.97
N TYR A 43 -8.63 -6.39 -0.83
CA TYR A 43 -9.54 -7.54 -0.82
C TYR A 43 -10.92 -7.20 -1.39
N PHE A 44 -11.44 -6.00 -1.14
CA PHE A 44 -12.70 -5.55 -1.72
C PHE A 44 -12.63 -5.44 -3.25
N PHE A 45 -11.52 -4.92 -3.78
CA PHE A 45 -11.33 -4.79 -5.23
C PHE A 45 -11.25 -6.16 -5.92
N TYR A 46 -10.64 -7.15 -5.25
CA TYR A 46 -10.46 -8.51 -5.75
C TYR A 46 -11.40 -9.53 -5.08
N GLU A 47 -12.59 -9.13 -4.63
CA GLU A 47 -13.50 -9.98 -3.83
C GLU A 47 -13.81 -11.35 -4.46
N ASN A 48 -13.77 -11.45 -5.79
CA ASN A 48 -14.04 -12.67 -6.55
C ASN A 48 -12.78 -13.39 -7.05
N GLU A 49 -11.60 -12.97 -6.62
CA GLU A 49 -10.31 -13.53 -7.02
C GLU A 49 -9.57 -14.10 -5.81
N ASP A 50 -8.94 -15.26 -6.02
CA ASP A 50 -8.00 -15.82 -5.05
C ASP A 50 -6.67 -15.04 -5.17
N ILE A 51 -6.41 -14.13 -4.23
CA ILE A 51 -5.23 -13.26 -4.22
C ILE A 51 -4.25 -13.56 -3.08
N GLU A 52 -2.96 -13.38 -3.37
CA GLU A 52 -1.87 -13.31 -2.40
C GLU A 52 -1.33 -11.88 -2.36
N ILE A 53 -1.39 -11.24 -1.19
CA ILE A 53 -0.89 -9.88 -1.01
C ILE A 53 0.60 -9.94 -0.65
N ILE A 54 1.44 -9.31 -1.48
CA ILE A 54 2.87 -9.16 -1.25
C ILE A 54 3.12 -7.72 -0.79
N GLU A 55 3.47 -7.55 0.47
CA GLU A 55 3.72 -6.23 1.05
C GLU A 55 5.16 -5.79 0.80
N LYS A 56 5.34 -4.59 0.25
CA LYS A 56 6.65 -3.93 0.17
C LYS A 56 6.58 -2.57 0.83
N ILE A 57 7.51 -2.32 1.74
CA ILE A 57 7.70 -0.99 2.32
C ILE A 57 8.81 -0.32 1.52
N THR A 58 8.45 0.72 0.77
CA THR A 58 9.42 1.54 0.07
C THR A 58 10.17 2.33 1.14
N PRO A 59 11.50 2.13 1.31
CA PRO A 59 12.26 2.96 2.22
C PRO A 59 12.10 4.41 1.77
N LEU A 60 12.01 5.33 2.72
CA LEU A 60 12.10 6.77 2.45
C LEU A 60 13.25 6.95 1.47
N GLN A 61 12.94 7.34 0.22
CA GLN A 61 13.99 7.79 -0.67
C GLN A 61 14.65 8.92 0.11
N SER A 62 15.88 8.67 0.57
CA SER A 62 16.71 9.74 1.05
C SER A 62 16.71 10.72 -0.10
N GLN A 63 16.01 11.84 0.05
CA GLN A 63 16.13 12.94 -0.88
C GLN A 63 17.63 13.21 -0.95
N ALA A 64 18.27 12.71 -1.99
CA ALA A 64 19.58 13.17 -2.38
C ALA A 64 19.33 14.61 -2.80
N VAL A 65 19.41 15.51 -1.82
CA VAL A 65 19.53 16.93 -2.04
C VAL A 65 20.85 17.08 -2.80
N ILE A 66 20.76 17.26 -4.12
CA ILE A 66 21.87 17.68 -4.97
C ILE A 66 21.95 19.20 -4.88
#